data_AF-A0A4Y3FM97-F1
#
_entry.id   AF-A0A4Y3FM97-F1
#
_cell.length_a   1.000
_cell.length_b   1.000
_cell.length_c   1.000
_cell.angle_alpha   90.00
_cell.angle_beta   90.00
_cell.angle_gamma   90.00
#
_symmetry.space_group_name_H-M   'P 1'
#
loop_
_entity.id
_entity.type
_entity.pdbx_description
1 polymer ?
#
loop_
_entity_poly.entity_id
_entity_poly.type
_entity_poly.pdbx_seq_one_letter_code
_entity_poly.pdbx_strand_id
1 'polypeptide(L)'
;MEDLYHWRAQGFYSLKFRINNVRNDKVWDFTKIWVMNRMRWENSLMSYEEDIKNRGFGDWVKAHTSGFKPLHRYEGIFEFTEEEITFGGMDTRLVKEFHLEIPLREILDIYYGFDEVFKGREERAWPWNKPLRIKYKINDEVKTIYLFVHFYHKKWIRTSDNKEVYEELKEILRK
;
A
#
# COMPACT_ATOMS: atom_id res chain seq x y z
N MET A 1 51.66 -7.59 35.54
CA MET A 1 51.32 -6.16 35.45
C MET A 1 50.70 -5.94 34.09
N GLU A 2 49.36 -5.89 34.08
CA GLU A 2 48.49 -4.89 33.43
C GLU A 2 49.09 -4.11 32.26
N ASP A 3 48.41 -3.75 31.19
CA ASP A 3 47.06 -3.92 30.65
C ASP A 3 47.15 -3.19 29.30
N LEU A 4 46.44 -3.63 28.25
CA LEU A 4 45.89 -2.72 27.23
C LEU A 4 45.01 -3.52 26.25
N TYR A 5 43.73 -3.59 26.61
CA TYR A 5 42.63 -3.92 25.74
C TYR A 5 42.43 -2.83 24.69
N HIS A 6 42.43 -3.20 23.42
CA HIS A 6 41.93 -2.31 22.38
C HIS A 6 41.34 -3.04 21.16
N TRP A 7 40.05 -2.74 20.93
CA TRP A 7 39.24 -2.80 19.70
C TRP A 7 38.76 -4.16 19.13
N ARG A 8 37.43 -4.36 19.22
CA ARG A 8 36.63 -5.13 18.24
C ARG A 8 35.67 -4.16 17.54
N ALA A 9 36.12 -3.59 16.42
CA ALA A 9 35.24 -3.11 15.38
C ALA A 9 35.19 -4.20 14.30
N GLN A 10 34.10 -4.96 14.22
CA GLN A 10 33.86 -5.88 13.12
C GLN A 10 33.42 -5.07 11.90
N GLY A 11 34.40 -4.79 11.03
CA GLY A 11 34.18 -4.21 9.72
C GLY A 11 33.50 -5.20 8.77
N PHE A 12 32.59 -4.67 7.96
CA PHE A 12 32.01 -5.33 6.79
C PHE A 12 33.12 -5.84 5.86
N TYR A 13 33.22 -7.16 5.69
CA TYR A 13 34.05 -7.74 4.66
C TYR A 13 33.33 -7.67 3.31
N SER A 14 33.71 -6.69 2.49
CA SER A 14 33.46 -6.70 1.04
C SER A 14 34.30 -7.81 0.40
N LEU A 15 33.68 -8.95 0.11
CA LEU A 15 34.31 -10.06 -0.59
C LEU A 15 34.37 -9.72 -2.10
N LYS A 16 35.50 -9.18 -2.58
CA LYS A 16 35.74 -8.98 -4.03
C LYS A 16 36.26 -10.27 -4.64
N PHE A 17 35.39 -11.04 -5.29
CA PHE A 17 35.84 -12.07 -6.23
C PHE A 17 36.22 -11.44 -7.56
N ARG A 18 37.47 -11.65 -7.98
CA ARG A 18 38.00 -11.28 -9.30
C ARG A 18 37.77 -12.46 -10.24
N ILE A 19 36.78 -12.35 -11.13
CA ILE A 19 36.61 -13.30 -12.24
C ILE A 19 37.03 -12.58 -13.52
N ASN A 20 38.08 -13.09 -14.16
CA ASN A 20 38.56 -12.60 -15.44
C ASN A 20 37.63 -13.11 -16.57
N ASN A 21 36.88 -12.18 -17.15
CA ASN A 21 36.59 -12.02 -18.57
C ASN A 21 36.11 -13.25 -19.37
N VAL A 22 34.77 -13.43 -19.45
CA VAL A 22 34.09 -13.86 -20.69
C VAL A 22 32.81 -13.02 -20.82
N ARG A 23 32.70 -12.31 -21.95
CA ARG A 23 31.57 -11.46 -22.36
C ARG A 23 30.22 -12.17 -22.21
N ASN A 24 29.37 -11.70 -21.30
CA ASN A 24 27.95 -11.45 -21.57
C ASN A 24 27.35 -10.67 -20.39
N ASP A 25 26.64 -9.61 -20.71
CA ASP A 25 26.33 -8.51 -19.81
C ASP A 25 25.10 -8.82 -18.96
N LYS A 26 25.26 -9.62 -17.90
CA LYS A 26 24.30 -9.68 -16.77
C LYS A 26 25.05 -9.93 -15.47
N VAL A 27 25.67 -8.88 -14.94
CA VAL A 27 26.04 -8.84 -13.52
C VAL A 27 24.74 -8.74 -12.75
N TRP A 28 24.28 -9.87 -12.21
CA TRP A 28 23.14 -9.89 -11.29
C TRP A 28 23.54 -9.17 -10.01
N ASP A 29 22.90 -8.03 -9.76
CA ASP A 29 22.99 -7.37 -8.47
C ASP A 29 22.20 -8.21 -7.46
N PHE A 30 22.90 -8.97 -6.63
CA PHE A 30 22.30 -9.82 -5.60
C PHE A 30 21.54 -9.03 -4.53
N THR A 31 21.79 -7.72 -4.41
CA THR A 31 20.95 -6.85 -3.58
C THR A 31 19.57 -6.61 -4.20
N LYS A 32 19.45 -6.59 -5.53
CA LYS A 32 18.14 -6.51 -6.22
C LYS A 32 17.31 -7.78 -6.08
N ILE A 33 17.94 -8.96 -6.03
CA ILE A 33 17.22 -10.24 -5.93
C ILE A 33 16.54 -10.40 -4.55
N TRP A 34 17.12 -9.84 -3.48
CA TRP A 34 16.50 -9.79 -2.14
C TRP A 34 15.47 -8.66 -1.96
N VAL A 35 15.48 -7.65 -2.82
CA VAL A 35 14.57 -6.49 -2.78
C VAL A 35 13.29 -6.71 -3.61
N MET A 36 13.18 -7.85 -4.31
CA MET A 36 12.05 -8.14 -5.21
C MET A 36 10.71 -8.50 -4.53
N ASN A 37 10.64 -8.63 -3.20
CA ASN A 37 9.41 -9.07 -2.51
C ASN A 37 8.65 -7.97 -1.78
N ARG A 38 8.96 -6.69 -1.99
CA ARG A 38 8.22 -5.59 -1.38
C ARG A 38 7.96 -4.50 -2.39
N MET A 39 6.68 -4.27 -2.67
CA MET A 39 6.24 -3.14 -3.47
C MET A 39 5.62 -2.07 -2.57
N ARG A 40 5.90 -0.80 -2.86
CA ARG A 40 5.59 0.33 -1.99
C ARG A 40 5.06 1.50 -2.80
N TRP A 41 3.95 2.07 -2.34
CA TRP A 41 3.27 3.21 -2.92
C TRP A 41 2.98 4.28 -1.87
N GLU A 42 3.65 5.42 -2.04
CA GLU A 42 3.40 6.61 -1.23
C GLU A 42 2.12 7.32 -1.67
N ASN A 43 1.61 8.23 -0.84
CA ASN A 43 0.41 9.03 -1.13
C ASN A 43 -0.81 8.14 -1.43
N SER A 44 -0.99 7.11 -0.62
CA SER A 44 -2.11 6.17 -0.69
C SER A 44 -3.21 6.60 0.27
N LEU A 45 -4.46 6.42 -0.15
CA LEU A 45 -5.66 6.80 0.60
C LEU A 45 -6.46 5.56 0.97
N MET A 46 -6.99 5.50 2.19
CA MET A 46 -7.75 4.36 2.70
C MET A 46 -8.99 4.78 3.50
N SER A 47 -10.05 3.98 3.41
CA SER A 47 -11.23 4.03 4.30
C SER A 47 -11.67 2.62 4.68
N TYR A 48 -12.22 2.47 5.89
CA TYR A 48 -13.06 1.32 6.19
C TYR A 48 -14.45 1.49 5.56
N GLU A 49 -15.13 0.37 5.32
CA GLU A 49 -16.53 0.35 4.87
C GLU A 49 -17.44 1.15 5.82
N GLU A 50 -17.25 1.03 7.14
CA GLU A 50 -18.03 1.75 8.15
C GLU A 50 -17.78 3.25 8.08
N ASP A 51 -16.56 3.69 7.76
CA ASP A 51 -16.25 5.12 7.59
C ASP A 51 -16.97 5.71 6.37
N ILE A 52 -17.21 4.89 5.34
CA ILE A 52 -17.95 5.30 4.14
C ILE A 52 -19.46 5.31 4.41
N LYS A 53 -19.99 4.29 5.11
CA LYS A 53 -21.42 4.15 5.40
C LYS A 53 -21.94 5.15 6.44
N ASN A 54 -21.16 5.48 7.47
CA ASN A 54 -21.61 6.30 8.59
C ASN A 54 -21.65 7.82 8.33
N ARG A 55 -21.64 8.27 7.07
CA ARG A 55 -21.55 9.71 6.78
C ARG A 55 -22.90 10.40 6.90
N GLY A 56 -23.00 11.29 7.90
CA GLY A 56 -24.00 12.34 7.97
C GLY A 56 -23.68 13.49 7.00
N PHE A 57 -24.71 14.10 6.43
CA PHE A 57 -24.69 15.13 5.37
C PHE A 57 -23.62 16.25 5.50
N GLY A 58 -23.14 16.58 6.71
CA GLY A 58 -22.09 17.58 6.93
C GLY A 58 -20.68 17.14 6.52
N ASP A 59 -20.34 15.87 6.66
CA ASP A 59 -19.04 15.32 6.23
C ASP A 59 -18.95 15.22 4.69
N TRP A 60 -20.10 15.06 4.03
CA TRP A 60 -20.21 15.15 2.57
C TRP A 60 -19.81 16.55 2.07
N VAL A 61 -20.28 17.62 2.72
CA VAL A 61 -19.96 19.01 2.33
C VAL A 61 -18.47 19.33 2.54
N LYS A 62 -17.84 18.89 3.64
CA LYS A 62 -16.39 19.09 3.86
C LYS A 62 -15.53 18.39 2.80
N ALA A 63 -15.86 17.14 2.45
CA ALA A 63 -15.21 16.42 1.34
C ALA A 63 -15.47 17.08 -0.03
N HIS A 64 -16.53 17.89 -0.14
CA HIS A 64 -16.81 18.69 -1.34
C HIS A 64 -15.98 19.98 -1.41
N THR A 65 -15.35 20.43 -0.31
CA THR A 65 -14.54 21.66 -0.23
C THR A 65 -13.04 21.44 -0.07
N SER A 66 -12.58 20.31 0.51
CA SER A 66 -11.14 20.01 0.63
C SER A 66 -10.60 19.28 -0.61
N GLY A 67 -10.12 20.03 -1.59
CA GLY A 67 -8.98 19.60 -2.42
C GLY A 67 -9.12 18.32 -3.28
N PHE A 68 -10.31 17.92 -3.71
CA PHE A 68 -10.48 16.97 -4.83
C PHE A 68 -9.95 15.52 -4.62
N LYS A 69 -9.74 15.05 -3.38
CA LYS A 69 -9.42 13.63 -3.10
C LYS A 69 -10.71 12.76 -3.03
N PRO A 70 -10.66 11.46 -3.35
CA PRO A 70 -11.76 10.53 -3.09
C PRO A 70 -11.96 10.37 -1.58
N LEU A 71 -13.09 9.81 -1.18
CA LEU A 71 -13.39 9.57 0.23
C LEU A 71 -12.34 8.67 0.89
N HIS A 72 -11.67 9.22 1.90
CA HIS A 72 -10.65 8.56 2.70
C HIS A 72 -10.72 9.06 4.14
N ARG A 73 -10.30 8.23 5.10
CA ARG A 73 -10.01 8.63 6.49
C ARG A 73 -8.51 8.59 6.77
N TYR A 74 -7.79 7.71 6.11
CA TYR A 74 -6.37 7.51 6.34
C TYR A 74 -5.57 7.91 5.11
N GLU A 75 -4.46 8.61 5.34
CA GLU A 75 -3.47 8.96 4.31
C GLU A 75 -2.12 8.38 4.73
N GLY A 76 -1.42 7.73 3.80
CA GLY A 76 -0.19 7.05 4.14
C GLY A 76 0.52 6.35 3.00
N ILE A 77 1.29 5.34 3.38
CA ILE A 77 2.08 4.49 2.52
C ILE A 77 1.41 3.11 2.53
N PHE A 78 1.13 2.61 1.33
CA PHE A 78 0.69 1.24 1.11
C PHE A 78 1.90 0.41 0.70
N GLU A 79 2.16 -0.68 1.39
CA GLU A 79 3.14 -1.67 0.97
C GLU A 79 2.46 -3.02 0.86
N PHE A 80 2.98 -3.86 -0.02
CA PHE A 80 2.65 -5.27 0.05
C PHE A 80 3.84 -6.15 -0.31
N THR A 81 3.82 -7.35 0.25
CA THR A 81 4.79 -8.40 0.07
C THR A 81 4.12 -9.69 -0.38
N GLU A 82 4.87 -10.77 -0.54
CA GLU A 82 4.30 -12.11 -0.77
C GLU A 82 3.57 -12.69 0.45
N GLU A 83 3.67 -12.05 1.63
CA GLU A 83 3.11 -12.55 2.88
C GLU A 83 1.97 -11.69 3.42
N GLU A 84 2.05 -10.37 3.23
CA GLU A 84 1.13 -9.41 3.83
C GLU A 84 0.98 -8.11 3.05
N ILE A 85 -0.10 -7.39 3.35
CA ILE A 85 -0.35 -6.01 2.99
C ILE A 85 -0.17 -5.15 4.24
N THR A 86 0.50 -4.00 4.11
CA THR A 86 0.59 -3.01 5.18
C THR A 86 0.11 -1.64 4.70
N PHE A 87 -0.48 -0.89 5.62
CA PHE A 87 -0.80 0.51 5.41
C PHE A 87 -0.39 1.31 6.65
N GLY A 88 0.65 2.13 6.51
CA GLY A 88 1.17 2.99 7.57
C GLY A 88 0.95 4.47 7.24
N GLY A 89 0.43 5.25 8.18
CA GLY A 89 0.14 6.66 7.93
C GLY A 89 -0.57 7.36 9.09
N MET A 90 -1.50 8.25 8.75
CA MET A 90 -2.23 9.07 9.72
C MET A 90 -3.74 8.93 9.55
N ASP A 91 -4.44 8.75 10.67
CA ASP A 91 -5.89 8.97 10.76
C ASP A 91 -6.16 10.47 10.71
N THR A 92 -6.69 10.95 9.59
CA THR A 92 -6.94 12.38 9.36
C THR A 92 -8.02 12.97 10.25
N ARG A 93 -8.91 12.12 10.81
CA ARG A 93 -9.97 12.57 11.72
C ARG A 93 -9.46 12.77 13.15
N LEU A 94 -8.60 11.87 13.61
CA LEU A 94 -8.06 11.88 14.97
C LEU A 94 -6.67 12.52 15.07
N VAL A 95 -6.02 12.80 13.93
CA VAL A 95 -4.64 13.30 13.83
C VAL A 95 -3.69 12.42 14.64
N LYS A 96 -3.79 11.11 14.41
CA LYS A 96 -3.01 10.08 15.11
C LYS A 96 -2.36 9.13 14.11
N GLU A 97 -1.18 8.64 14.45
CA GLU A 97 -0.53 7.55 13.73
C GLU A 97 -1.45 6.33 13.63
N PHE A 98 -1.48 5.75 12.45
CA PHE A 98 -2.29 4.59 12.10
C PHE A 98 -1.42 3.58 11.35
N HIS A 99 -1.57 2.32 11.73
CA HIS A 99 -0.91 1.19 11.07
C HIS A 99 -1.89 0.04 10.96
N LEU A 100 -1.91 -0.58 9.79
CA LEU A 100 -2.72 -1.75 9.46
C LEU A 100 -1.84 -2.79 8.80
N GLU A 101 -1.96 -4.04 9.24
CA GLU A 101 -1.29 -5.21 8.67
C GLU A 101 -2.34 -6.27 8.40
N ILE A 102 -2.35 -6.80 7.18
CA ILE A 102 -3.27 -7.83 6.72
C ILE A 102 -2.45 -8.95 6.10
N PRO A 103 -2.30 -10.11 6.78
CA PRO A 103 -1.68 -11.26 6.15
C PRO A 103 -2.49 -11.70 4.93
N LEU A 104 -1.83 -12.02 3.81
CA LEU A 104 -2.53 -12.36 2.56
C LEU A 104 -3.47 -13.56 2.71
N ARG A 105 -3.11 -14.52 3.58
CA ARG A 105 -3.94 -15.69 3.91
C ARG A 105 -5.30 -15.34 4.55
N GLU A 106 -5.42 -14.15 5.13
CA GLU A 106 -6.65 -13.67 5.77
C GLU A 106 -7.55 -12.90 4.79
N ILE A 107 -7.08 -12.64 3.56
CA ILE A 107 -7.88 -11.99 2.51
C ILE A 107 -8.92 -12.97 1.99
N LEU A 108 -10.19 -12.55 2.07
CA LEU A 108 -11.34 -13.31 1.60
C LEU A 108 -11.73 -12.98 0.16
N ASP A 109 -11.57 -11.71 -0.23
CA ASP A 109 -11.97 -11.22 -1.55
C ASP A 109 -11.24 -9.92 -1.89
N ILE A 110 -10.95 -9.72 -3.17
CA ILE A 110 -10.47 -8.44 -3.72
C ILE A 110 -11.33 -8.02 -4.91
N TYR A 111 -11.60 -6.73 -5.03
CA TYR A 111 -12.43 -6.21 -6.11
C TYR A 111 -11.95 -4.84 -6.58
N TYR A 112 -11.83 -4.66 -7.90
CA TYR A 112 -11.45 -3.40 -8.53
C TYR A 112 -12.63 -2.78 -9.27
N GLY A 113 -13.31 -1.83 -8.62
CA GLY A 113 -14.53 -1.23 -9.17
C GLY A 113 -15.42 -0.57 -8.13
N PHE A 114 -16.48 0.04 -8.62
CA PHE A 114 -17.55 0.59 -7.78
C PHE A 114 -18.49 -0.55 -7.34
N ASP A 115 -19.02 -0.44 -6.13
CA ASP A 115 -19.95 -1.40 -5.53
C ASP A 115 -21.08 -0.69 -4.78
N GLU A 116 -21.84 -1.42 -3.94
CA GLU A 116 -22.96 -0.88 -3.18
C GLU A 116 -22.56 0.15 -2.12
N VAL A 117 -21.29 0.16 -1.69
CA VAL A 117 -20.73 1.05 -0.68
C VAL A 117 -20.10 2.26 -1.36
N PHE A 118 -19.21 2.02 -2.33
CA PHE A 118 -18.54 3.08 -3.07
C PHE A 118 -19.26 3.29 -4.41
N LYS A 119 -20.32 4.11 -4.40
CA LYS A 119 -21.19 4.35 -5.57
C LYS A 119 -20.61 5.39 -6.50
N GLY A 120 -20.37 5.01 -7.75
CA GLY A 120 -19.75 5.86 -8.77
C GLY A 120 -20.40 7.23 -9.01
N ARG A 121 -21.74 7.33 -9.08
CA ARG A 121 -22.40 8.62 -9.38
C ARG A 121 -22.37 9.64 -8.23
N GLU A 122 -22.18 9.17 -7.01
CA GLU A 122 -22.16 10.01 -5.80
C GLU A 122 -20.74 10.49 -5.48
N GLU A 123 -19.73 9.90 -6.13
CA GLU A 123 -18.31 10.10 -5.86
C GLU A 123 -17.61 10.78 -7.05
N ARG A 124 -16.87 11.86 -6.78
CA ARG A 124 -16.13 12.65 -7.80
C ARG A 124 -14.96 11.90 -8.47
N ALA A 125 -14.80 10.61 -8.19
CA ALA A 125 -13.82 9.70 -8.77
C ALA A 125 -14.31 9.02 -10.07
N TRP A 126 -15.61 9.13 -10.38
CA TRP A 126 -16.21 8.54 -11.58
C TRP A 126 -15.88 9.29 -12.87
N PRO A 127 -15.75 8.59 -14.02
CA PRO A 127 -15.64 7.13 -14.20
C PRO A 127 -14.20 6.58 -14.08
N TRP A 128 -13.21 7.44 -13.84
CA TRP A 128 -11.81 7.14 -14.16
C TRP A 128 -11.01 6.49 -13.03
N ASN A 129 -11.34 6.77 -11.76
CA ASN A 129 -10.58 6.29 -10.61
C ASN A 129 -11.43 5.31 -9.78
N LYS A 130 -11.28 4.01 -10.07
CA LYS A 130 -12.03 2.95 -9.40
C LYS A 130 -11.33 2.59 -8.08
N PRO A 131 -12.07 2.41 -6.97
CA PRO A 131 -11.47 1.96 -5.73
C PRO A 131 -11.02 0.50 -5.82
N LEU A 132 -10.00 0.16 -5.06
CA LEU A 132 -9.60 -1.22 -4.78
C LEU A 132 -10.19 -1.62 -3.44
N ARG A 133 -11.08 -2.60 -3.43
CA ARG A 133 -11.67 -3.17 -2.22
C ARG A 133 -10.89 -4.42 -1.81
N ILE A 134 -10.57 -4.51 -0.53
CA ILE A 134 -10.00 -5.71 0.08
C ILE A 134 -10.89 -6.10 1.25
N LYS A 135 -11.40 -7.33 1.22
CA LYS A 135 -12.18 -7.93 2.31
C LYS A 135 -11.31 -9.00 2.97
N TYR A 136 -11.21 -8.97 4.28
CA TYR A 136 -10.35 -9.86 5.05
C TYR A 136 -10.99 -10.23 6.39
N LYS A 137 -10.42 -11.24 7.07
CA LYS A 137 -10.90 -11.72 8.37
C LYS A 137 -9.74 -11.81 9.37
N ILE A 138 -9.82 -11.07 10.48
CA ILE A 138 -8.83 -11.16 11.57
C ILE A 138 -9.60 -11.33 12.89
N ASN A 139 -9.19 -12.28 13.74
CA ASN A 139 -9.82 -12.53 15.05
C ASN A 139 -11.35 -12.72 14.98
N ASP A 140 -11.82 -13.48 13.98
CA ASP A 140 -13.24 -13.69 13.68
C ASP A 140 -14.05 -12.48 13.22
N GLU A 141 -13.42 -11.32 13.09
CA GLU A 141 -14.04 -10.11 12.57
C GLU A 141 -13.75 -9.96 11.07
N VAL A 142 -14.82 -9.85 10.27
CA VAL A 142 -14.71 -9.57 8.83
C VAL A 142 -14.71 -8.07 8.63
N LYS A 143 -13.66 -7.56 7.95
CA LYS A 143 -13.50 -6.15 7.64
C LYS A 143 -13.35 -5.94 6.15
N THR A 144 -13.75 -4.76 5.70
CA THR A 144 -13.59 -4.32 4.32
C THR A 144 -12.89 -2.97 4.33
N ILE A 145 -11.81 -2.85 3.55
CA ILE A 145 -11.15 -1.58 3.27
C ILE A 145 -11.28 -1.21 1.80
N TYR A 146 -11.27 0.08 1.54
CA TYR A 146 -11.24 0.67 0.21
C TYR A 146 -9.98 1.52 0.08
N LEU A 147 -9.24 1.31 -1.01
CA LEU A 147 -7.94 1.91 -1.27
C LEU A 147 -7.96 2.74 -2.56
N PHE A 148 -7.16 3.81 -2.54
CA PHE A 148 -6.63 4.50 -3.72
C PHE A 148 -5.12 4.59 -3.57
N VAL A 149 -4.42 3.58 -4.09
CA VAL A 149 -2.98 3.43 -3.99
C VAL A 149 -2.28 4.41 -4.91
N HIS A 150 -1.31 5.16 -4.37
CA HIS A 150 -0.62 6.25 -5.06
C HIS A 150 -1.59 7.15 -5.83
N PHE A 151 -2.34 7.96 -5.08
CA PHE A 151 -3.34 8.85 -5.66
C PHE A 151 -2.68 10.08 -6.31
N TYR A 152 -2.90 10.28 -7.60
CA TYR A 152 -2.35 11.46 -8.30
C TYR A 152 -3.32 12.04 -9.33
N HIS A 153 -2.96 13.23 -9.82
CA HIS A 153 -3.69 13.93 -10.86
C HIS A 153 -2.93 13.82 -12.19
N LYS A 154 -3.59 13.29 -13.22
CA LYS A 154 -3.12 13.33 -14.60
C LYS A 154 -3.91 14.40 -15.34
N LYS A 155 -3.31 15.60 -15.47
CA LYS A 155 -3.99 16.82 -15.92
C LYS A 155 -5.19 17.13 -15.01
N TRP A 156 -6.41 16.89 -15.50
CA TRP A 156 -7.67 17.12 -14.79
C TRP A 156 -8.32 15.82 -14.29
N ILE A 157 -7.76 14.66 -14.65
CA ILE A 157 -8.30 13.35 -14.32
C ILE A 157 -7.60 12.82 -13.08
N ARG A 158 -8.39 12.40 -12.09
CA ARG A 158 -7.92 11.72 -10.88
C ARG A 158 -7.63 10.27 -11.22
N THR A 159 -6.56 9.73 -10.71
CA THR A 159 -6.17 8.34 -10.97
C THR A 159 -5.41 7.78 -9.77
N SER A 160 -5.24 6.46 -9.78
CA SER A 160 -4.48 5.69 -8.81
C SER A 160 -3.84 4.51 -9.55
N ASP A 161 -2.90 3.85 -8.89
CA ASP A 161 -2.26 2.63 -9.39
C ASP A 161 -3.06 1.37 -8.97
N ASN A 162 -4.31 1.54 -8.52
CA ASN A 162 -5.19 0.46 -8.05
C ASN A 162 -5.33 -0.71 -9.02
N LYS A 163 -5.32 -0.45 -10.34
CA LYS A 163 -5.42 -1.52 -11.34
C LYS A 163 -4.19 -2.42 -11.32
N GLU A 164 -3.00 -1.83 -11.22
CA GLU A 164 -1.73 -2.57 -11.17
C GLU A 164 -1.69 -3.44 -9.91
N VAL A 165 -1.94 -2.82 -8.75
CA VAL A 165 -2.01 -3.52 -7.46
C VAL A 165 -3.05 -4.64 -7.46
N TYR A 166 -4.23 -4.43 -8.06
CA TYR A 166 -5.26 -5.46 -8.16
C TYR A 166 -4.79 -6.69 -8.95
N GLU A 167 -4.19 -6.50 -10.12
CA GLU A 167 -3.72 -7.63 -10.93
C GLU A 167 -2.58 -8.38 -10.23
N GLU A 168 -1.69 -7.67 -9.54
CA GLU A 168 -0.60 -8.29 -8.77
C GLU A 168 -1.12 -9.10 -7.58
N LEU A 169 -2.01 -8.52 -6.76
CA LEU A 169 -2.65 -9.24 -5.65
C LEU A 169 -3.43 -10.46 -6.14
N LYS A 170 -4.14 -10.32 -7.28
CA LYS A 170 -4.88 -11.43 -7.87
C LYS A 170 -3.98 -12.58 -8.30
N GLU A 171 -2.82 -12.30 -8.88
CA GLU A 171 -1.87 -13.36 -9.26
C GLU A 171 -1.22 -14.02 -8.04
N ILE A 172 -0.98 -13.28 -6.95
CA ILE A 172 -0.45 -13.85 -5.71
C ILE A 172 -1.49 -14.75 -5.02
N LEU A 173 -2.74 -14.29 -4.90
CA LEU A 173 -3.82 -15.01 -4.22
C LEU A 173 -4.31 -16.26 -4.99
N ARG A 174 -3.91 -16.43 -6.26
CA ARG A 174 -4.22 -17.62 -7.06
C ARG A 174 -3.26 -18.79 -6.83
N LYS A 175 -2.09 -18.53 -6.22
CA LYS A 175 -1.07 -19.55 -5.92
C LYS A 175 -1.46 -20.35 -4.67
#